data_AF-A0A7X5IVY3-F1
#
_entry.id   AF-A0A7X5IVY3-F1
#
_cell.length_a   1.000
_cell.length_b   1.000
_cell.length_c   1.000
_cell.angle_alpha   90.00
_cell.angle_beta   90.00
_cell.angle_gamma   90.00
#
_symmetry.space_group_name_H-M   'P 1'
#
loop_
_entity.id
_entity.type
_entity.pdbx_description
1 polymer ?
#
loop_
_entity_poly.entity_id
_entity_poly.type
_entity_poly.pdbx_seq_one_letter_code
_entity_poly.pdbx_strand_id
1 'polypeptide(L)'
;MEQLMNEKKEAVEVAREYLEKLIPGMETLCRELKGERQADTDDFQKQCIDGLNWVIEIYNRTSDVMDIGKIRVEKQELNAKLMELGTAIKDREDGKIAQTLEDIVIPFLKDLKEASKI
;
A
#
# COMPACT_ATOMS: atom_id res chain seq x y z
N MET A 1 -28.54 -4.35 6.40
CA MET A 1 -27.84 -3.15 5.91
C MET A 1 -26.91 -2.57 6.98
N GLU A 2 -27.39 -2.36 8.22
CA GLU A 2 -26.58 -1.84 9.33
C GLU A 2 -25.41 -2.74 9.73
N GLN A 3 -25.61 -4.06 9.79
CA GLN A 3 -24.53 -5.02 10.08
C GLN A 3 -23.38 -4.95 9.06
N LEU A 4 -23.70 -4.92 7.76
CA LEU A 4 -22.70 -4.82 6.69
C LEU A 4 -21.91 -3.49 6.77
N MET A 5 -22.57 -2.40 7.15
CA MET A 5 -21.90 -1.12 7.38
C MET A 5 -20.91 -1.22 8.54
N ASN A 6 -21.29 -1.86 9.65
CA ASN A 6 -20.39 -2.04 10.79
C ASN A 6 -19.19 -2.93 10.44
N GLU A 7 -19.41 -4.05 9.73
CA GLU A 7 -18.32 -4.93 9.26
C GLU A 7 -17.31 -4.18 8.36
N LYS A 8 -17.79 -3.28 7.49
CA LYS A 8 -16.91 -2.43 6.68
C LYS A 8 -16.10 -1.46 7.55
N LYS A 9 -16.69 -0.86 8.57
CA LYS A 9 -15.99 0.04 9.48
C LYS A 9 -14.90 -0.69 10.28
N GLU A 10 -15.22 -1.87 10.78
CA GLU A 10 -14.23 -2.73 11.46
C GLU A 10 -13.06 -3.09 10.51
N ALA A 11 -13.35 -3.46 9.26
CA ALA A 11 -12.32 -3.73 8.27
C ALA A 11 -11.43 -2.50 7.98
N VAL A 12 -12.01 -1.29 7.96
CA VAL A 12 -11.26 -0.04 7.81
C VAL A 12 -10.35 0.22 8.99
N GLU A 13 -10.82 0.04 10.22
CA GLU A 13 -10.00 0.22 11.42
C GLU A 13 -8.85 -0.79 11.49
N VAL A 14 -9.10 -2.06 11.18
CA VAL A 14 -8.05 -3.09 11.10
C VAL A 14 -7.00 -2.73 10.04
N ALA A 15 -7.43 -2.25 8.86
CA ALA A 15 -6.50 -1.79 7.84
C ALA A 15 -5.71 -0.56 8.28
N ARG A 16 -6.34 0.39 8.96
CA ARG A 16 -5.69 1.59 9.49
C ARG A 16 -4.60 1.24 10.51
N GLU A 17 -4.88 0.32 11.43
CA GLU A 17 -3.88 -0.17 12.39
C GLU A 17 -2.73 -0.90 11.68
N TYR A 18 -3.03 -1.69 10.64
CA TYR A 18 -2.00 -2.37 9.86
C TYR A 18 -1.11 -1.39 9.08
N LEU A 19 -1.67 -0.30 8.57
CA LEU A 19 -0.94 0.76 7.86
C LEU A 19 0.13 1.43 8.73
N GLU A 20 -0.04 1.48 10.05
CA GLU A 20 1.01 1.95 10.99
C GLU A 20 2.30 1.12 10.89
N LYS A 21 2.21 -0.16 10.51
CA LYS A 21 3.35 -1.05 10.35
C LYS A 21 3.81 -1.15 8.90
N LEU A 22 2.87 -1.20 7.96
CA LEU A 22 3.17 -1.38 6.54
C LEU A 22 3.95 -0.18 5.96
N ILE A 23 3.57 1.05 6.32
CA ILE A 23 4.21 2.27 5.77
C ILE A 23 5.70 2.34 6.14
N PRO A 24 6.11 2.23 7.42
CA PRO A 24 7.53 2.18 7.78
C PRO A 24 8.27 0.97 7.19
N GLY A 25 7.58 -0.15 7.01
CA GLY A 25 8.12 -1.33 6.35
C GLY A 25 8.49 -1.05 4.88
N MET A 26 7.59 -0.40 4.14
CA MET A 26 7.84 0.04 2.77
C MET A 26 8.98 1.06 2.68
N GLU A 27 9.04 2.02 3.60
CA GLU A 27 10.15 2.99 3.67
C GLU A 27 11.50 2.31 3.95
N THR A 28 11.51 1.25 4.77
CA THR A 28 12.71 0.44 5.02
C THR A 28 13.11 -0.36 3.79
N LEU A 29 12.14 -1.02 3.13
CA LEU A 29 12.38 -1.73 1.88
C LEU A 29 12.99 -0.81 0.81
N CYS A 30 12.49 0.43 0.68
CA CYS A 30 13.06 1.40 -0.27
C CYS A 30 14.55 1.68 -0.01
N ARG A 31 14.96 1.79 1.26
CA ARG A 31 16.38 1.97 1.62
C ARG A 31 17.22 0.76 1.25
N GLU A 32 16.74 -0.44 1.55
CA GLU A 32 17.44 -1.69 1.22
C GLU A 32 17.64 -1.83 -0.30
N LEU A 33 16.58 -1.63 -1.08
CA LEU A 33 16.62 -1.69 -2.55
C LEU A 33 17.55 -0.62 -3.17
N LYS A 34 17.80 0.50 -2.47
CA LYS A 34 18.68 1.59 -2.94
C LYS A 34 20.16 1.43 -2.60
N GLY A 35 20.55 0.31 -2.00
CA GLY A 35 21.96 -0.01 -1.76
C GLY A 35 22.26 -0.60 -0.39
N GLU A 36 21.29 -0.66 0.52
CA GLU A 36 21.43 -1.26 1.84
C GLU A 36 20.87 -2.70 1.89
N ARG A 37 20.90 -3.44 0.77
CA ARG A 37 20.33 -4.80 0.70
C ARG A 37 20.91 -5.70 1.80
N GLN A 38 20.02 -6.44 2.45
CA GLN A 38 20.27 -7.47 3.43
C GLN A 38 20.09 -8.86 2.81
N ALA A 39 20.47 -9.90 3.55
CA ALA A 39 20.34 -11.28 3.09
C ALA A 39 18.87 -11.71 2.89
N ASP A 40 17.95 -11.06 3.59
CA ASP A 40 16.50 -11.32 3.60
C ASP A 40 15.67 -10.28 2.82
N THR A 41 16.30 -9.32 2.13
CA THR A 41 15.58 -8.25 1.40
C THR A 41 14.56 -8.79 0.40
N ASP A 42 14.85 -9.89 -0.31
CA ASP A 42 13.90 -10.50 -1.26
C ASP A 42 12.63 -11.02 -0.54
N ASP A 43 12.80 -11.66 0.62
CA ASP A 43 11.69 -12.17 1.42
C ASP A 43 10.91 -11.04 2.08
N PHE A 44 11.62 -10.02 2.56
CA PHE A 44 11.01 -8.81 3.12
C PHE A 44 10.21 -8.04 2.05
N GLN A 45 10.76 -7.89 0.84
CA GLN A 45 10.06 -7.32 -0.31
C GLN A 45 8.75 -8.07 -0.56
N LYS A 46 8.78 -9.41 -0.60
CA LYS A 46 7.57 -10.21 -0.82
C LYS A 46 6.51 -9.93 0.26
N GLN A 47 6.90 -9.91 1.54
CA GLN A 47 5.98 -9.62 2.65
C GLN A 47 5.34 -8.24 2.53
N CYS A 48 6.12 -7.22 2.17
CA CYS A 48 5.62 -5.88 1.91
C CYS A 48 4.59 -5.87 0.77
N ILE A 49 4.89 -6.53 -0.36
CA ILE A 49 3.97 -6.59 -1.51
C ILE A 49 2.69 -7.36 -1.19
N ASP A 50 2.78 -8.45 -0.43
CA ASP A 50 1.60 -9.18 0.06
C ASP A 50 0.73 -8.28 0.96
N GLY A 51 1.35 -7.50 1.84
CA GLY A 51 0.67 -6.50 2.67
C GLY A 51 -0.01 -5.39 1.87
N LEU A 52 0.66 -4.89 0.82
CA LEU A 52 0.09 -3.90 -0.11
C LEU A 52 -1.16 -4.45 -0.82
N ASN A 53 -1.09 -5.67 -1.34
CA ASN A 53 -2.23 -6.32 -2.00
C ASN A 53 -3.42 -6.43 -1.05
N TRP A 54 -3.19 -6.87 0.18
CA TRP A 54 -4.25 -6.96 1.20
C TRP A 54 -4.89 -5.59 1.48
N VAL A 55 -4.10 -4.53 1.63
CA VAL A 55 -4.63 -3.17 1.84
C VAL A 55 -5.46 -2.70 0.64
N ILE A 56 -5.03 -2.97 -0.59
CA ILE A 56 -5.78 -2.62 -1.80
C ILE A 56 -7.12 -3.36 -1.86
N GLU A 57 -7.16 -4.62 -1.44
CA GLU A 57 -8.41 -5.38 -1.35
C GLU A 57 -9.39 -4.76 -0.35
N ILE A 58 -8.92 -4.37 0.84
CA ILE A 58 -9.75 -3.67 1.82
C ILE A 58 -10.26 -2.35 1.23
N TYR A 59 -9.36 -1.53 0.68
CA TYR A 59 -9.72 -0.25 0.04
C TYR A 59 -10.84 -0.41 -1.00
N ASN A 60 -10.73 -1.40 -1.89
CA ASN A 60 -11.75 -1.66 -2.90
C ASN A 60 -13.11 -2.07 -2.30
N ARG A 61 -13.13 -2.75 -1.16
CA ARG A 61 -14.36 -3.22 -0.49
C ARG A 61 -15.02 -2.16 0.39
N THR A 62 -14.23 -1.22 0.92
CA THR A 62 -14.68 -0.26 1.94
C THR A 62 -14.64 1.20 1.50
N SER A 63 -14.26 1.49 0.25
CA SER A 63 -14.17 2.87 -0.27
C SER A 63 -15.46 3.69 -0.12
N ASP A 64 -16.63 3.06 -0.05
CA ASP A 64 -17.92 3.72 0.16
C ASP A 64 -18.15 4.24 1.58
N VAL A 65 -17.34 3.81 2.56
CA VAL A 65 -17.45 4.21 3.97
C VAL A 65 -16.29 5.08 4.45
N MET A 66 -15.33 5.39 3.57
CA MET A 66 -14.14 6.20 3.86
C MET A 66 -14.23 7.60 3.26
N ASP A 67 -13.44 8.53 3.79
CA ASP A 67 -13.28 9.86 3.19
C ASP A 67 -12.33 9.82 1.99
N ILE A 68 -12.83 9.32 0.86
CA ILE A 68 -12.04 9.16 -0.38
C ILE A 68 -11.53 10.49 -0.95
N GLY A 69 -12.09 11.64 -0.52
CA GLY A 69 -11.60 12.97 -0.90
C GLY A 69 -10.19 13.26 -0.39
N LYS A 70 -9.70 12.49 0.60
CA LYS A 70 -8.31 12.57 1.07
C LYS A 70 -7.31 11.80 0.21
N ILE A 71 -7.79 10.91 -0.67
CA ILE A 71 -6.92 10.18 -1.61
C ILE A 71 -6.57 11.11 -2.77
N ARG A 72 -5.30 11.51 -2.87
CA ARG A 72 -4.87 12.45 -3.92
C ARG A 72 -4.55 11.77 -5.24
N VAL A 73 -4.14 10.50 -5.20
CA VAL A 73 -3.79 9.75 -6.41
C VAL A 73 -5.07 9.26 -7.10
N GLU A 74 -5.16 9.44 -8.42
CA GLU A 74 -6.31 8.92 -9.15
C GLU A 74 -6.24 7.39 -9.27
N LYS A 75 -7.39 6.72 -9.22
CA LYS A 75 -7.46 5.25 -9.31
C LYS A 75 -6.82 4.70 -10.59
N GLN A 76 -6.96 5.41 -11.71
CA GLN A 76 -6.36 5.00 -12.99
C GLN A 76 -4.83 5.08 -12.95
N GLU A 77 -4.29 6.18 -12.40
CA GLU A 77 -2.86 6.37 -12.20
C GLU A 77 -2.28 5.32 -11.25
N LEU A 78 -2.95 5.09 -10.11
CA LEU A 78 -2.55 4.05 -9.16
C LEU A 78 -2.48 2.68 -9.82
N ASN A 79 -3.51 2.28 -10.58
CA ASN A 79 -3.52 0.99 -11.26
C ASN A 79 -2.38 0.86 -12.27
N ALA A 80 -2.12 1.90 -13.07
CA ALA A 80 -1.01 1.89 -14.02
C ALA A 80 0.34 1.71 -13.30
N LYS A 81 0.55 2.44 -12.20
CA LYS A 81 1.77 2.37 -11.41
C LYS A 81 1.95 1.04 -10.68
N LEU A 82 0.87 0.41 -10.23
CA LEU A 82 0.92 -0.94 -9.66
C LEU A 82 1.27 -2.00 -10.72
N MET A 83 0.83 -1.84 -11.97
CA MET A 83 1.25 -2.71 -13.07
C MET A 83 2.74 -2.54 -13.40
N GLU A 84 3.23 -1.29 -13.43
CA GLU A 84 4.66 -0.99 -13.59
C GLU A 84 5.48 -1.59 -12.45
N LEU A 85 5.02 -1.47 -11.20
CA LEU A 85 5.63 -2.09 -10.03
C LEU A 85 5.74 -3.61 -10.18
N GLY A 86 4.65 -4.27 -10.60
CA GLY A 86 4.64 -5.72 -10.83
C GLY A 86 5.67 -6.17 -11.87
N THR A 87 5.87 -5.36 -12.92
CA THR A 87 6.88 -5.62 -13.96
C THR A 87 8.29 -5.42 -13.40
N ALA A 88 8.54 -4.32 -12.69
CA ALA A 88 9.83 -4.04 -12.06
C ALA A 88 10.22 -5.14 -11.04
N ILE A 89 9.26 -5.67 -10.28
CA ILE A 89 9.48 -6.80 -9.36
C ILE A 89 9.89 -8.06 -10.13
N LYS A 90 9.18 -8.38 -11.22
CA LYS A 90 9.49 -9.54 -12.05
C LYS A 90 10.89 -9.46 -12.66
N ASP A 91 11.27 -8.27 -13.10
CA ASP A 91 12.56 -7.99 -13.76
C ASP A 91 13.68 -7.68 -12.75
N ARG A 92 13.38 -7.72 -11.44
CA ARG A 92 14.32 -7.43 -10.33
C ARG A 92 14.99 -6.05 -10.45
N GLU A 93 14.24 -5.06 -10.90
CA GLU A 93 14.72 -3.69 -11.10
C GLU A 93 14.61 -2.86 -9.81
N ASP A 94 15.45 -3.16 -8.83
CA ASP A 94 15.43 -2.58 -7.48
C ASP A 94 15.22 -1.06 -7.44
N GLY A 95 15.96 -0.32 -8.26
CA GLY A 95 15.85 1.14 -8.32
C GLY A 95 14.46 1.61 -8.74
N LYS A 96 13.82 0.93 -9.70
CA LYS A 96 12.46 1.25 -10.15
C LYS A 96 11.41 0.82 -9.14
N ILE A 97 11.62 -0.32 -8.47
CA ILE A 97 10.74 -0.79 -7.38
C ILE A 97 10.74 0.26 -6.28
N ALA A 98 11.92 0.64 -5.77
CA ALA A 98 12.06 1.65 -4.71
C ALA A 98 11.45 3.00 -5.12
N GLN A 99 11.71 3.45 -6.35
CA GLN A 99 11.16 4.69 -6.87
C GLN A 99 9.62 4.66 -6.91
N THR A 100 9.03 3.58 -7.45
CA THR A 100 7.57 3.46 -7.54
C THR A 100 6.92 3.38 -6.15
N LEU A 101 7.59 2.72 -5.20
CA LEU A 101 7.14 2.67 -3.81
C LEU A 101 7.11 4.05 -3.18
N GLU A 102 8.16 4.86 -3.34
CA GLU A 102 8.25 6.20 -2.76
C GLU A 102 7.33 7.22 -3.44
N ASP A 103 7.27 7.22 -4.77
CA ASP A 103 6.58 8.26 -5.53
C ASP A 103 5.06 8.08 -5.50
N ILE A 104 4.59 6.83 -5.42
CA ILE A 104 3.16 6.50 -5.60
C ILE A 104 2.60 5.69 -4.44
N VAL A 105 3.21 4.55 -4.11
CA VAL A 105 2.60 3.59 -3.16
C VAL A 105 2.55 4.16 -1.75
N ILE A 106 3.68 4.62 -1.21
CA ILE A 106 3.77 5.16 0.15
C ILE A 106 2.85 6.40 0.32
N PRO A 107 2.84 7.38 -0.60
CA PRO A 107 1.87 8.48 -0.57
C PRO A 107 0.42 8.00 -0.56
N PHE A 108 0.06 7.04 -1.42
CA PHE A 108 -1.28 6.45 -1.42
C PHE A 108 -1.62 5.80 -0.08
N LEU A 109 -0.71 5.01 0.50
CA LEU A 109 -0.93 4.36 1.80
C LEU A 109 -1.10 5.38 2.94
N LYS A 110 -0.36 6.50 2.90
CA LYS A 110 -0.50 7.61 3.86
C LYS A 110 -1.85 8.30 3.71
N ASP A 111 -2.28 8.60 2.48
CA ASP A 111 -3.59 9.19 2.22
C ASP A 111 -4.72 8.23 2.62
N LEU A 112 -4.58 6.94 2.34
CA LEU A 112 -5.53 5.91 2.74
C LEU A 112 -5.68 5.84 4.26
N LYS A 113 -4.58 5.86 4.99
CA LYS A 113 -4.59 5.91 6.46
C LYS A 113 -5.37 7.12 6.99
N GLU A 114 -5.24 8.28 6.34
CA GLU A 114 -5.99 9.49 6.69
C GLU A 114 -7.47 9.43 6.31
N ALA A 115 -7.79 8.80 5.17
CA ALA A 115 -9.16 8.53 4.69
C ALA A 115 -9.92 7.54 5.59
N SER A 116 -9.19 6.62 6.23
CA SER A 116 -9.72 5.59 7.14
C SER A 116 -10.08 6.11 8.54
N LYS A 117 -9.95 7.41 8.82
CA LYS A 117 -10.39 8.01 10.10
C LYS A 117 -11.89 8.29 10.03
N ILE A 118 -12.70 7.33 10.43
CA ILE A 118 -14.17 7.31 10.26
C ILE A 118 -14.96 7.20 11.57
#